data_AF-A0A5C6V9G0-F1
#
_entry.id   AF-A0A5C6V9G0-F1
#
_cell.length_a   1.000
_cell.length_b   1.000
_cell.length_c   1.000
_cell.angle_alpha   90.00
_cell.angle_beta   90.00
_cell.angle_gamma   90.00
#
_symmetry.space_group_name_H-M   'P 1'
#
loop_
_entity.id
_entity.type
_entity.pdbx_description
1 polymer ?
#
loop_
_entity_poly.entity_id
_entity_poly.type
_entity_poly.pdbx_seq_one_letter_code
_entity_poly.pdbx_strand_id
1 'polypeptide(L)'
;MKLALKLIALSTILLAVGINAKGQTYLKQRSKTFLIKSANIIKESHKFLGDMEKQQLDGTFDQAVMHQRYARKLFLDGEFLNAMHHSDYARRLAFNVYHVKNDVKPKHWEYGASEKSAMKNLPMNNELDRRLMDAYPKLVFDDLPYLTDDKLYDLEFNDPKY
;
A
#
# COMPACT_ATOMS: atom_id res chain seq x y z
N MET A 1 59.55 -17.34 -16.37
CA MET A 1 58.43 -16.38 -16.45
C MET A 1 57.13 -17.14 -16.32
N LYS A 2 56.41 -16.91 -15.21
CA LYS A 2 55.06 -17.42 -14.98
C LYS A 2 54.08 -16.49 -15.72
N LEU A 3 53.33 -16.98 -16.69
CA LEU A 3 52.11 -16.30 -17.14
C LEU A 3 50.90 -17.20 -16.90
N ALA A 4 50.00 -16.65 -16.10
CA ALA A 4 48.76 -17.24 -15.66
C ALA A 4 47.81 -17.50 -16.83
N LEU A 5 47.23 -18.70 -16.86
CA LEU A 5 45.98 -18.94 -17.57
C LEU A 5 44.94 -19.34 -16.51
N LYS A 6 44.32 -18.33 -15.90
CA LYS A 6 43.13 -18.52 -15.06
C LYS A 6 41.98 -18.90 -15.99
N LEU A 7 41.66 -20.19 -16.04
CA LEU A 7 40.42 -20.66 -16.65
C LEU A 7 39.24 -20.04 -15.85
N ILE A 8 38.46 -19.23 -16.54
CA ILE A 8 37.22 -18.63 -16.05
C ILE A 8 36.19 -19.75 -15.97
N ALA A 9 35.81 -20.14 -14.75
CA ALA A 9 34.65 -20.98 -14.50
C ALA A 9 33.39 -20.16 -14.80
N LEU A 10 32.88 -20.31 -16.02
CA LEU A 10 31.59 -19.79 -16.45
C LEU A 10 30.56 -20.94 -16.35
N SER A 11 29.33 -20.60 -15.95
CA SER A 11 28.13 -21.46 -15.82
C SER A 11 28.09 -22.30 -14.52
N THR A 12 27.04 -22.29 -13.69
CA THR A 12 25.62 -21.96 -13.91
C THR A 12 25.00 -21.69 -12.53
N ILE A 13 24.58 -20.45 -12.23
CA ILE A 13 23.63 -20.23 -11.14
C ILE A 13 22.25 -20.43 -11.76
N LEU A 14 21.79 -21.68 -11.76
CA LEU A 14 20.38 -21.97 -11.98
C LEU A 14 19.66 -21.54 -10.70
N LEU A 15 19.21 -20.28 -10.66
CA LEU A 15 18.32 -19.79 -9.60
C LEU A 15 17.09 -20.70 -9.58
N ALA A 16 16.99 -21.53 -8.56
CA ALA A 16 15.80 -22.29 -8.24
C ALA A 16 14.69 -21.31 -7.85
N VAL A 17 14.06 -20.68 -8.84
CA VAL A 17 12.81 -19.92 -8.67
C VAL A 17 11.66 -20.92 -8.66
N GLY A 18 11.74 -21.90 -7.76
CA GLY A 18 10.64 -22.77 -7.40
C GLY A 18 9.77 -22.05 -6.37
N ILE A 19 9.23 -20.88 -6.73
CA ILE A 19 8.23 -20.21 -5.89
C ILE A 19 6.99 -21.11 -5.97
N ASN A 20 6.63 -21.72 -4.84
CA ASN A 20 5.41 -22.48 -4.66
C ASN A 20 4.22 -21.68 -5.23
N ALA A 21 3.76 -22.03 -6.43
CA ALA A 21 2.67 -21.33 -7.13
C ALA A 21 1.41 -21.18 -6.25
N LYS A 22 1.16 -22.15 -5.36
CA LYS A 22 0.07 -22.10 -4.37
C LYS A 22 0.24 -20.97 -3.34
N GLY A 23 1.45 -20.71 -2.87
CA GLY A 23 1.75 -19.64 -1.92
C GLY A 23 1.61 -18.25 -2.55
N GLN A 24 2.05 -18.12 -3.82
CA GLN A 24 1.90 -16.87 -4.58
C GLN A 24 0.43 -16.56 -4.88
N THR A 25 -0.38 -17.56 -5.26
CA THR A 25 -1.83 -17.39 -5.46
C THR A 25 -2.56 -16.98 -4.16
N TYR A 26 -2.19 -17.59 -3.03
CA TYR A 26 -2.75 -17.22 -1.73
C TYR A 26 -2.41 -15.76 -1.35
N LEU A 27 -1.15 -15.35 -1.51
CA LEU A 27 -0.73 -13.97 -1.24
C LEU A 27 -1.41 -12.98 -2.18
N LYS A 28 -1.56 -13.32 -3.45
CA LYS A 28 -2.31 -12.50 -4.42
C LYS A 28 -3.74 -12.27 -3.97
N GLN A 29 -4.48 -13.33 -3.65
CA GLN A 29 -5.87 -13.19 -3.22
C GLN A 29 -5.99 -12.35 -1.94
N ARG A 30 -5.11 -12.60 -0.98
CA ARG A 30 -5.09 -11.86 0.29
C ARG A 30 -4.77 -10.38 0.08
N SER A 31 -3.80 -10.08 -0.77
CA SER A 31 -3.42 -8.71 -1.12
C SER A 31 -4.57 -7.95 -1.79
N LYS A 32 -5.32 -8.62 -2.69
CA LYS A 32 -6.53 -8.05 -3.29
C LYS A 32 -7.58 -7.68 -2.24
N THR A 33 -7.78 -8.52 -1.21
CA THR A 33 -8.70 -8.21 -0.11
C THR A 33 -8.28 -6.96 0.67
N PHE A 34 -6.98 -6.82 0.98
CA PHE A 34 -6.46 -5.61 1.64
C PHE A 34 -6.72 -4.36 0.79
N LEU A 35 -6.37 -4.42 -0.49
CA LEU A 35 -6.53 -3.31 -1.43
C LEU A 35 -7.98 -2.84 -1.53
N ILE A 36 -8.93 -3.77 -1.71
CA ILE A 36 -10.36 -3.44 -1.81
C ILE A 36 -10.85 -2.81 -0.51
N LYS A 37 -10.51 -3.40 0.64
CA LYS A 37 -10.98 -2.91 1.94
C LYS A 37 -10.39 -1.55 2.29
N SER A 38 -9.10 -1.34 2.05
CA SER A 38 -8.44 -0.05 2.26
C SER A 38 -9.02 1.02 1.34
N ALA A 39 -9.28 0.71 0.06
CA ALA A 39 -9.90 1.65 -0.86
C ALA A 39 -11.28 2.12 -0.38
N ASN A 40 -12.13 1.18 0.07
CA ASN A 40 -13.45 1.51 0.62
C ASN A 40 -13.34 2.40 1.85
N ILE A 41 -12.39 2.10 2.74
CA ILE A 41 -12.17 2.90 3.96
C ILE A 41 -11.68 4.32 3.62
N ILE A 42 -10.76 4.47 2.66
CA ILE A 42 -10.32 5.78 2.19
C ILE A 42 -11.51 6.58 1.64
N LYS A 43 -12.36 5.95 0.82
CA LYS A 43 -13.59 6.56 0.28
C LYS A 43 -14.58 6.96 1.37
N GLU A 44 -14.73 6.14 2.41
CA GLU A 44 -15.58 6.48 3.55
C GLU A 44 -14.99 7.63 4.38
N SER A 45 -13.68 7.62 4.64
CA SER A 45 -12.97 8.69 5.36
C SER A 45 -13.01 10.03 4.63
N HIS A 46 -12.98 10.02 3.30
CA HIS A 46 -13.02 11.23 2.47
C HIS A 46 -14.18 12.15 2.80
N LYS A 47 -15.34 11.59 3.15
CA LYS A 47 -16.56 12.33 3.48
C LYS A 47 -16.38 13.28 4.67
N PHE A 48 -15.38 13.04 5.51
CA PHE A 48 -15.12 13.84 6.71
C PHE A 48 -14.11 14.97 6.48
N LEU A 49 -13.41 15.00 5.33
CA LEU A 49 -12.45 16.05 5.02
C LEU A 49 -13.09 17.45 5.00
N GLY A 50 -14.32 17.55 4.48
CA GLY A 50 -15.05 18.83 4.44
C GLY A 50 -15.39 19.41 5.81
N ASP A 51 -15.41 18.58 6.86
CA ASP A 51 -15.74 18.97 8.23
C ASP A 51 -14.50 19.29 9.08
N MET A 52 -13.30 19.14 8.50
CA MET A 52 -12.03 19.41 9.17
C MET A 52 -11.69 20.89 9.13
N GLU A 53 -11.08 21.36 10.21
CA GLU A 53 -10.52 22.71 10.24
C GLU A 53 -9.27 22.78 9.39
N LYS A 54 -8.96 23.95 8.81
CA LYS A 54 -7.80 24.14 7.92
C LYS A 54 -6.47 23.66 8.52
N GLN A 55 -6.30 23.81 9.83
CA GLN A 55 -5.11 23.39 10.57
C GLN A 55 -4.97 21.86 10.73
N GLN A 56 -6.05 21.11 10.50
CA GLN A 56 -6.07 19.65 10.54
C GLN A 56 -5.80 19.02 9.15
N LEU A 57 -5.81 19.83 8.09
CA LEU A 57 -5.52 19.42 6.71
C LEU A 57 -4.01 19.48 6.48
N ASP A 58 -3.30 18.48 7.00
CA ASP A 58 -1.83 18.42 7.02
C ASP A 58 -1.21 17.56 5.90
N GLY A 59 -2.04 17.02 5.00
CA GLY A 59 -1.61 16.11 3.92
C GLY A 59 -1.79 14.62 4.28
N THR A 60 -2.29 14.29 5.47
CA THR A 60 -2.50 12.90 5.90
C THR A 60 -3.43 12.12 4.96
N PHE A 61 -4.47 12.77 4.43
CA PHE A 61 -5.40 12.09 3.52
C PHE A 61 -4.77 11.83 2.15
N ASP A 62 -4.07 12.82 1.58
CA ASP A 62 -3.34 12.62 0.34
C ASP A 62 -2.23 11.55 0.48
N GLN A 63 -1.53 11.53 1.61
CA GLN A 63 -0.58 10.48 1.94
C GLN A 63 -1.24 9.09 1.95
N ALA A 64 -2.45 8.97 2.52
CA ALA A 64 -3.23 7.74 2.47
C ALA A 64 -3.53 7.31 1.02
N VAL A 65 -4.00 8.25 0.20
CA VAL A 65 -4.30 8.03 -1.22
C VAL A 65 -3.06 7.57 -1.99
N MET A 66 -1.91 8.21 -1.76
CA MET A 66 -0.66 7.89 -2.46
C MET A 66 -0.10 6.52 -2.05
N HIS A 67 -0.19 6.14 -0.77
CA HIS A 67 0.16 4.78 -0.36
C HIS A 67 -0.75 3.72 -0.98
N GLN A 68 -2.04 3.99 -1.11
CA GLN A 68 -2.97 3.05 -1.76
C GLN A 68 -2.68 2.90 -3.26
N ARG A 69 -2.39 4.00 -3.95
CA ARG A 69 -1.97 3.98 -5.37
C ARG A 69 -0.68 3.19 -5.55
N TYR A 70 0.29 3.40 -4.67
CA TYR A 70 1.54 2.65 -4.71
C TYR A 70 1.35 1.17 -4.38
N ALA A 71 0.49 0.85 -3.41
CA ALA A 71 0.11 -0.53 -3.11
C ALA A 71 -0.50 -1.25 -4.33
N ARG A 72 -1.35 -0.56 -5.10
CA ARG A 72 -1.89 -1.09 -6.35
C ARG A 72 -0.79 -1.34 -7.37
N LYS A 73 0.16 -0.41 -7.53
CA LYS A 73 1.32 -0.62 -8.42
C LYS A 73 2.10 -1.88 -8.02
N LEU A 74 2.46 -2.00 -6.75
CA LEU A 74 3.18 -3.17 -6.21
C LEU A 74 2.42 -4.47 -6.44
N PHE A 75 1.09 -4.46 -6.34
CA PHE A 75 0.27 -5.64 -6.64
C PHE A 75 0.39 -6.04 -8.12
N LEU A 76 0.31 -5.07 -9.03
CA LEU A 76 0.45 -5.31 -10.47
C LEU A 76 1.86 -5.83 -10.82
N ASP A 77 2.88 -5.41 -10.08
CA ASP A 77 4.26 -5.87 -10.20
C ASP A 77 4.49 -7.26 -9.55
N GLY A 78 3.46 -7.85 -8.91
CA GLY A 78 3.54 -9.15 -8.23
C GLY A 78 4.11 -9.10 -6.81
N GLU A 79 4.39 -7.91 -6.28
CA GLU A 79 4.90 -7.66 -4.93
C GLU A 79 3.77 -7.65 -3.88
N PHE A 80 3.03 -8.76 -3.78
CA PHE A 80 1.78 -8.84 -3.02
C PHE A 80 1.93 -8.51 -1.53
N LEU A 81 3.07 -8.84 -0.91
CA LEU A 81 3.32 -8.54 0.51
C LEU A 81 3.55 -7.05 0.74
N ASN A 82 4.38 -6.41 -0.09
CA ASN A 82 4.61 -4.96 -0.02
C ASN A 82 3.31 -4.20 -0.33
N ALA A 83 2.52 -4.66 -1.30
CA ALA A 83 1.20 -4.12 -1.58
C ALA A 83 0.29 -4.17 -0.34
N MET A 84 0.23 -5.29 0.39
CA MET A 84 -0.53 -5.37 1.65
C MET A 84 -0.05 -4.36 2.69
N HIS A 85 1.26 -4.20 2.86
CA HIS A 85 1.82 -3.27 3.86
C HIS A 85 1.47 -1.81 3.56
N HIS A 86 1.62 -1.38 2.30
CA HIS A 86 1.26 -0.02 1.91
C HIS A 86 -0.26 0.21 1.95
N SER A 87 -1.05 -0.78 1.53
CA SER A 87 -2.53 -0.72 1.60
C SER A 87 -3.01 -0.63 3.05
N ASP A 88 -2.39 -1.38 3.97
CA ASP A 88 -2.69 -1.30 5.40
C ASP A 88 -2.33 0.08 5.96
N TYR A 89 -1.15 0.59 5.63
CA TYR A 89 -0.73 1.89 6.12
C TYR A 89 -1.62 3.03 5.60
N ALA A 90 -2.01 2.98 4.33
CA ALA A 90 -2.99 3.89 3.74
C ALA A 90 -4.29 3.93 4.55
N ARG A 91 -4.82 2.76 4.91
CA ARG A 91 -6.03 2.64 5.75
C ARG A 91 -5.85 3.23 7.14
N ARG A 92 -4.67 3.07 7.76
CA ARG A 92 -4.38 3.65 9.08
C ARG A 92 -4.34 5.19 9.02
N LEU A 93 -3.73 5.75 7.97
CA LEU A 93 -3.74 7.19 7.72
C LEU A 93 -5.17 7.70 7.47
N ALA A 94 -5.96 7.01 6.64
CA ALA A 94 -7.36 7.35 6.42
C ALA A 94 -8.21 7.28 7.70
N PHE A 95 -7.88 6.38 8.63
CA PHE A 95 -8.55 6.33 9.94
C PHE A 95 -8.27 7.57 10.78
N ASN A 96 -7.08 8.18 10.69
CA ASN A 96 -6.79 9.42 11.41
C ASN A 96 -7.73 10.55 10.98
N VAL A 97 -8.03 10.65 9.69
CA VAL A 97 -8.99 11.62 9.12
C VAL A 97 -10.40 11.40 9.68
N TYR A 98 -10.85 10.14 9.71
CA TYR A 98 -12.14 9.78 10.28
C TYR A 98 -12.22 10.07 11.80
N HIS A 99 -11.13 9.83 12.52
CA HIS A 99 -11.09 9.92 13.98
C HIS A 99 -11.23 11.35 14.50
N VAL A 100 -10.95 12.36 13.68
CA VAL A 100 -11.15 13.79 14.02
C VAL A 100 -12.58 14.08 14.49
N LYS A 101 -13.58 13.33 14.01
CA LYS A 101 -15.00 13.50 14.37
C LYS A 101 -15.61 12.29 15.05
N ASN A 102 -14.93 11.16 15.06
CA ASN A 102 -15.49 9.89 15.51
C ASN A 102 -14.49 9.11 16.35
N ASP A 103 -14.79 8.93 17.63
CA ASP A 103 -13.91 8.18 18.53
C ASP A 103 -13.96 6.67 18.31
N VAL A 104 -15.02 6.17 17.66
CA VAL A 104 -15.30 4.75 17.50
C VAL A 104 -15.08 4.31 16.06
N LYS A 105 -14.14 3.39 15.87
CA LYS A 105 -13.89 2.72 14.60
C LYS A 105 -15.09 1.86 14.19
N PRO A 106 -15.61 1.97 12.95
CA PRO A 106 -16.68 1.10 12.49
C PRO A 106 -16.26 -0.38 12.50
N LYS A 107 -17.18 -1.28 12.86
CA LYS A 107 -16.88 -2.73 12.94
C LYS A 107 -16.36 -3.31 11.62
N HIS A 108 -16.88 -2.85 10.48
CA HIS A 108 -16.43 -3.32 9.17
C HIS A 108 -15.00 -2.86 8.83
N TRP A 109 -14.45 -1.89 9.58
CA TRP A 109 -13.06 -1.45 9.50
C TRP A 109 -12.12 -2.22 10.44
N GLU A 110 -12.60 -3.20 11.19
CA GLU A 110 -11.71 -4.07 11.96
C GLU A 110 -11.03 -5.09 11.06
N TYR A 111 -9.84 -5.56 11.47
CA TYR A 111 -9.16 -6.65 10.78
C TYR A 111 -9.90 -7.98 10.98
N GLY A 112 -10.16 -8.69 9.89
CA GLY A 112 -10.57 -10.09 9.95
C GLY A 112 -9.46 -10.99 10.47
N ALA A 113 -9.80 -12.24 10.83
CA ALA A 113 -8.82 -13.21 11.34
C ALA A 113 -7.67 -13.46 10.35
N SER A 114 -7.98 -13.50 9.05
CA SER A 114 -6.97 -13.60 8.00
C SER A 114 -6.09 -12.36 7.94
N GLU A 115 -6.62 -11.14 8.05
CA GLU A 115 -5.79 -9.92 8.03
C GLU A 115 -4.83 -9.88 9.22
N LYS A 116 -5.31 -10.20 10.43
CA LYS A 116 -4.51 -10.15 11.67
C LYS A 116 -3.22 -10.96 11.61
N SER A 117 -3.22 -12.12 10.95
CA SER A 117 -2.01 -12.94 10.83
C SER A 117 -0.96 -12.38 9.86
N ALA A 118 -1.33 -11.50 8.92
CA ALA A 118 -0.40 -10.88 7.97
C ALA A 118 0.31 -9.68 8.59
N MET A 119 -0.29 -9.09 9.61
CA MET A 119 0.19 -7.86 10.24
C MET A 119 1.24 -8.09 11.33
N LYS A 120 1.70 -9.34 11.54
CA LYS A 120 2.65 -9.66 12.62
C LYS A 120 4.06 -9.10 12.41
N ASN A 121 4.48 -8.88 11.17
CA ASN A 121 5.84 -8.43 10.82
C ASN A 121 5.78 -7.22 9.86
N LEU A 122 5.02 -6.19 10.25
CA LEU A 122 4.90 -4.97 9.44
C LEU A 122 6.21 -4.17 9.45
N PRO A 123 6.63 -3.60 8.30
CA PRO A 123 7.64 -2.56 8.27
C PRO A 123 7.21 -1.36 9.12
N MET A 124 8.19 -0.58 9.57
CA MET A 124 7.91 0.67 10.26
C MET A 124 7.26 1.68 9.30
N ASN A 125 6.37 2.54 9.81
CA ASN A 125 5.67 3.53 8.98
C ASN A 125 6.65 4.43 8.19
N ASN A 126 7.72 4.90 8.85
CA ASN A 126 8.76 5.72 8.21
C ASN A 126 9.54 4.98 7.10
N GLU A 127 9.60 3.65 7.14
CA GLU A 127 10.18 2.85 6.07
C GLU A 127 9.23 2.79 4.87
N LEU A 128 7.92 2.68 5.10
CA LEU A 128 6.92 2.74 4.05
C LEU A 128 6.90 4.13 3.40
N ASP A 129 6.99 5.20 4.19
CA ASP A 129 7.11 6.57 3.68
C ASP A 129 8.33 6.72 2.79
N ARG A 130 9.50 6.25 3.25
CA ARG A 130 10.74 6.31 2.47
C ARG A 130 10.58 5.57 1.15
N ARG A 131 10.05 4.34 1.15
CA ARG A 131 9.83 3.56 -0.07
C ARG A 131 8.87 4.25 -1.05
N LEU A 132 7.86 4.93 -0.54
CA LEU A 132 6.95 5.73 -1.36
C LEU A 132 7.70 6.93 -1.98
N MET A 133 8.47 7.67 -1.18
CA MET A 133 9.24 8.82 -1.65
C MET A 133 10.34 8.43 -2.63
N ASP A 134 10.97 7.27 -2.45
CA ASP A 134 11.96 6.72 -3.40
C ASP A 134 11.30 6.41 -4.75
N ALA A 135 10.06 5.90 -4.74
CA ALA A 135 9.28 5.67 -5.95
C ALA A 135 8.74 6.97 -6.59
N TYR A 136 8.52 8.03 -5.79
CA TYR A 136 8.00 9.32 -6.22
C TYR A 136 8.80 10.50 -5.60
N PRO A 137 10.02 10.81 -6.07
CA PRO A 137 10.94 11.74 -5.38
C PRO A 137 10.49 13.21 -5.32
N LYS A 138 9.42 13.57 -6.02
CA LYS A 138 8.85 14.93 -6.05
C LYS A 138 7.48 15.00 -5.36
N LEU A 139 7.13 13.95 -4.62
CA LEU A 139 5.84 13.85 -3.96
C LEU A 139 5.77 14.85 -2.81
N VAL A 140 4.70 15.63 -2.81
CA VAL A 140 4.32 16.54 -1.74
C VAL A 140 2.86 16.23 -1.44
N PHE A 141 2.53 16.11 -0.16
CA PHE A 141 1.17 15.78 0.25
C PHE A 141 0.34 17.05 0.47
N ASP A 142 -0.85 17.08 -0.12
CA ASP A 142 -1.81 18.18 0.02
C ASP A 142 -3.24 17.66 0.03
N ASP A 143 -3.97 17.89 1.12
CA ASP A 143 -5.36 17.46 1.29
C ASP A 143 -6.36 18.38 0.56
N LEU A 144 -5.98 19.64 0.28
CA LEU A 144 -6.88 20.65 -0.29
C LEU A 144 -7.54 20.22 -1.62
N PRO A 145 -6.83 19.55 -2.55
CA PRO A 145 -7.43 19.05 -3.77
C PRO A 145 -8.58 18.07 -3.54
N TYR A 146 -8.63 17.37 -2.41
CA TYR A 146 -9.67 16.39 -2.09
C TYR A 146 -10.90 17.03 -1.44
N LEU A 147 -10.89 18.32 -1.09
CA LEU A 147 -12.08 19.01 -0.56
C LEU A 147 -13.12 19.32 -1.63
N THR A 148 -12.69 19.47 -2.88
CA THR A 148 -13.51 20.00 -3.98
C THR A 148 -13.63 19.04 -5.16
N ASP A 149 -12.79 18.01 -5.20
CA ASP A 149 -12.72 17.04 -6.30
C ASP A 149 -12.60 15.62 -5.72
N ASP A 150 -13.38 14.68 -6.26
CA ASP A 150 -13.34 13.27 -5.91
C ASP A 150 -12.21 12.57 -6.68
N LYS A 151 -10.96 12.97 -6.38
CA LYS A 151 -9.73 12.40 -6.97
C LYS A 151 -9.42 10.99 -6.45
N LEU A 152 -10.43 10.21 -6.11
CA LEU A 152 -10.32 8.83 -5.62
C LEU A 152 -10.41 7.79 -6.75
N TYR A 153 -10.27 8.23 -8.00
CA TYR A 153 -10.03 7.33 -9.12
C TYR A 153 -8.77 6.49 -8.87
N ASP A 154 -8.76 5.27 -9.42
CA ASP A 154 -7.65 4.31 -9.33
C ASP A 154 -7.32 3.74 -7.94
N LEU A 155 -8.20 3.93 -6.94
CA LEU A 155 -8.06 3.26 -5.64
C LEU A 155 -8.57 1.82 -5.64
N GLU A 156 -9.55 1.51 -6.48
CA GLU A 156 -10.23 0.21 -6.52
C GLU A 156 -9.63 -0.75 -7.56
N PHE A 157 -9.73 -2.05 -7.27
CA PHE A 157 -9.40 -3.15 -8.18
C PHE A 157 -10.62 -3.63 -9.01
N ASN A 158 -11.56 -2.72 -9.29
CA ASN A 158 -12.80 -3.03 -10.00
C ASN A 158 -12.72 -2.84 -11.53
N ASP A 159 -11.54 -2.58 -12.09
CA ASP A 159 -11.38 -2.53 -13.55
C ASP A 159 -11.44 -3.96 -14.13
N PRO A 160 -12.44 -4.31 -14.96
CA PRO A 160 -12.60 -5.64 -15.57
C PRO A 160 -11.45 -6.02 -16.54
N LYS A 161 -10.46 -5.14 -16.75
CA LYS A 161 -9.25 -5.44 -17.52
C LYS A 161 -8.22 -6.32 -16.78
N TYR A 162 -8.45 -6.71 -15.52
CA TYR A 162 -7.54 -7.57 -14.74
C TYR A 162 -8.23 -8.65 -13.87
#